data_AF-A0A9D6CV62-F1
#
_entry.id   AF-A0A9D6CV62-F1
#
_cell.length_a   1.000
_cell.length_b   1.000
_cell.length_c   1.000
_cell.angle_alpha   90.00
_cell.angle_beta   90.00
_cell.angle_gamma   90.00
#
_symmetry.space_group_name_H-M   'P 1'
#
loop_
_entity.id
_entity.type
_entity.pdbx_description
1 polymer ?
#
loop_
_entity_poly.entity_id
_entity_poly.type
_entity_poly.pdbx_seq_one_letter_code
_entity_poly.pdbx_strand_id
1 'polypeptide(L)'
;MMWKGFQKPKRLIADPDTLTDGYGRFTAQPFERGFGYTIGNLLRRAVLGSVEGAAITAVRIQGADSELSALDGVNEDAGDVILNLKQIPLKLHGESTATLRLKATAAGEVYSGQIETDAKLAVLDSNILIATIEPGGSLEVEARVKLGRGFVSAEENDDEDLATDFIRVDSVHSPVRRVQYVVDEARLGQMTDYDKLQLEIWTNGAIAPQDAISHAAEVIRDQMGIFINFEEEAIATEAPAEKESDEFAEHLNRSVEELELSVRSYNCLKNANIQTIGDLVVRTEADMLKTKNFGRKSLNEIKDILATMGLGLGMRFDERGRLIGPESEDAS
;
A
#
# COMPACT_ATOMS: atom_id res chain seq x y z
N MET A 1 4.40 26.18 -3.88
CA MET A 1 3.83 27.47 -4.30
C MET A 1 2.35 27.26 -4.65
N MET A 2 1.40 27.49 -3.73
CA MET A 2 -0.04 27.40 -4.08
C MET A 2 -0.40 28.56 -5.00
N TRP A 3 -0.90 28.27 -6.21
CA TRP A 3 -1.38 29.29 -7.15
C TRP A 3 -2.38 30.21 -6.45
N LYS A 4 -2.01 31.47 -6.24
CA LYS A 4 -2.87 32.47 -5.61
C LYS A 4 -4.09 32.69 -6.50
N GLY A 5 -5.27 32.30 -6.01
CA GLY A 5 -6.56 32.56 -6.65
C GLY A 5 -7.32 31.34 -7.15
N PHE A 6 -6.66 30.18 -7.31
CA PHE A 6 -7.31 28.96 -7.81
C PHE A 6 -8.21 28.34 -6.74
N GLN A 7 -9.53 28.31 -6.98
CA GLN A 7 -10.49 27.74 -6.06
C GLN A 7 -10.41 26.22 -6.05
N LYS A 8 -10.38 25.66 -4.84
CA LYS A 8 -10.51 24.23 -4.60
C LYS A 8 -11.48 23.98 -3.45
N PRO A 9 -12.24 22.88 -3.47
CA PRO A 9 -13.06 22.49 -2.35
C PRO A 9 -12.21 22.24 -1.11
N LYS A 10 -12.74 22.58 0.07
CA LYS A 10 -12.07 22.36 1.35
C LYS A 10 -12.34 20.99 1.96
N ARG A 11 -13.44 20.35 1.55
CA ARG A 11 -13.89 19.05 2.05
C ARG A 11 -14.79 18.37 1.03
N LEU A 12 -14.78 17.05 1.07
CA LEU A 12 -15.81 16.21 0.48
C LEU A 12 -16.94 16.07 1.50
N ILE A 13 -18.18 16.33 1.09
CA ILE A 13 -19.36 16.24 1.96
C ILE A 13 -20.14 14.99 1.55
N ALA A 14 -20.24 14.01 2.45
CA ALA A 14 -21.14 12.87 2.28
C ALA A 14 -22.57 13.28 2.65
N ASP A 15 -23.55 12.76 1.91
CA ASP A 15 -24.96 12.91 2.23
C ASP A 15 -25.39 11.88 3.28
N PRO A 16 -25.65 12.30 4.54
CA PRO A 16 -25.91 11.38 5.63
C PRO A 16 -27.23 10.62 5.47
N ASP A 17 -28.19 11.17 4.72
CA ASP A 17 -29.52 10.57 4.56
C ASP A 17 -29.49 9.37 3.61
N THR A 18 -28.46 9.29 2.78
CA THR A 18 -28.34 8.24 1.76
C THR A 18 -27.12 7.34 1.95
N LEU A 19 -26.20 7.70 2.84
CA LEU A 19 -24.98 6.94 3.07
C LEU A 19 -25.27 5.58 3.72
N THR A 20 -24.78 4.52 3.08
CA THR A 20 -24.83 3.14 3.56
C THR A 20 -23.48 2.47 3.29
N ASP A 21 -23.31 1.22 3.73
CA ASP A 21 -22.09 0.46 3.46
C ASP A 21 -21.88 0.14 1.96
N GLY A 22 -22.97 0.10 1.18
CA GLY A 22 -22.96 -0.22 -0.25
C GLY A 22 -23.22 0.97 -1.18
N TYR A 23 -23.59 2.14 -0.66
CA TYR A 23 -23.88 3.32 -1.47
C TYR A 23 -23.53 4.62 -0.76
N GLY A 24 -22.96 5.57 -1.50
CA GLY A 24 -22.66 6.90 -0.99
C GLY A 24 -22.79 7.99 -2.06
N ARG A 25 -23.43 9.09 -1.68
CA ARG A 25 -23.49 10.33 -2.45
C ARG A 25 -22.61 11.39 -1.82
N PHE A 26 -21.71 11.96 -2.61
CA PHE A 26 -20.71 12.92 -2.17
C PHE A 26 -20.77 14.20 -3.00
N THR A 27 -20.54 15.34 -2.35
CA THR A 27 -20.49 16.65 -2.99
C THR A 27 -19.19 17.37 -2.65
N ALA A 28 -18.55 17.94 -3.66
CA ALA A 28 -17.38 18.79 -3.51
C ALA A 28 -17.55 20.09 -4.32
N GLN A 29 -17.38 21.22 -3.64
CA GLN A 29 -17.45 22.57 -4.22
C GLN A 29 -16.68 23.57 -3.32
N PRO A 30 -16.25 24.71 -3.85
CA PRO A 30 -16.25 25.11 -5.26
C PRO A 30 -15.01 24.61 -6.00
N PHE A 31 -15.19 24.15 -7.24
CA PHE A 31 -14.11 23.93 -8.20
C PHE A 31 -14.07 25.08 -9.21
N GLU A 32 -12.89 25.38 -9.76
CA GLU A 32 -12.81 26.22 -10.96
C GLU A 32 -13.59 25.61 -12.13
N ARG A 33 -14.04 26.46 -13.05
CA ARG A 33 -14.84 26.04 -14.20
C ARG A 33 -14.10 24.98 -15.03
N GLY A 34 -14.78 23.87 -15.29
CA GLY A 34 -14.24 22.72 -16.02
C GLY A 34 -13.50 21.70 -15.14
N PHE A 35 -13.04 22.08 -13.94
CA PHE A 35 -12.37 21.15 -13.04
C PHE A 35 -13.33 20.12 -12.44
N GLY A 36 -14.62 20.43 -12.32
CA GLY A 36 -15.62 19.45 -11.90
C GLY A 36 -15.64 18.22 -12.83
N TYR A 37 -15.59 18.44 -14.15
CA TYR A 37 -15.55 17.35 -15.14
C TYR A 37 -14.22 16.60 -15.11
N THR A 38 -13.09 17.32 -15.03
CA THR A 38 -11.77 16.68 -14.99
C THR A 38 -11.62 15.79 -13.77
N ILE A 39 -11.94 16.31 -12.57
CA ILE A 39 -11.84 15.55 -11.32
C ILE A 39 -12.88 14.43 -11.27
N GLY A 40 -14.13 14.70 -11.67
CA GLY A 40 -15.19 13.70 -11.69
C GLY A 40 -14.87 12.51 -12.59
N ASN A 41 -14.39 12.77 -13.82
CA ASN A 41 -14.00 11.70 -14.74
C ASN A 41 -12.76 10.94 -14.25
N LEU A 42 -11.77 11.64 -13.70
CA LEU A 42 -10.56 11.03 -13.17
C LEU A 42 -10.86 10.10 -11.98
N LEU A 43 -11.61 10.59 -11.00
CA LEU A 43 -12.06 9.78 -9.85
C LEU A 43 -12.92 8.59 -10.30
N ARG A 44 -13.86 8.79 -11.23
CA ARG A 44 -14.68 7.70 -11.77
C ARG A 44 -13.81 6.57 -12.34
N ARG A 45 -12.78 6.90 -13.12
CA ARG A 45 -11.88 5.90 -13.72
C ARG A 45 -11.01 5.22 -12.66
N ALA A 46 -10.45 5.98 -11.74
CA ALA A 46 -9.59 5.43 -10.69
C ALA A 46 -10.38 4.50 -9.76
N VAL A 47 -11.52 4.94 -9.25
CA VAL A 47 -12.36 4.13 -8.34
C VAL A 47 -12.78 2.79 -8.97
N LEU A 48 -13.11 2.77 -10.27
CA LEU A 48 -13.50 1.53 -10.95
C LEU A 48 -12.33 0.58 -11.22
N GLY A 49 -11.11 1.11 -11.38
CA GLY A 49 -9.96 0.36 -11.86
C GLY A 49 -8.88 0.04 -10.83
N SER A 50 -8.74 0.84 -9.77
CA SER A 50 -7.62 0.75 -8.83
C SER A 50 -7.97 0.10 -7.49
N VAL A 51 -9.25 -0.03 -7.15
CA VAL A 51 -9.68 -0.56 -5.86
C VAL A 51 -9.54 -2.08 -5.86
N GLU A 52 -8.81 -2.60 -4.88
CA GLU A 52 -8.62 -4.04 -4.68
C GLU A 52 -9.86 -4.73 -4.13
N GLY A 53 -10.13 -5.94 -4.61
CA GLY A 53 -11.25 -6.75 -4.19
C GLY A 53 -10.92 -8.25 -4.17
N ALA A 54 -11.67 -8.96 -3.35
CA ALA A 54 -11.61 -10.42 -3.27
C ALA A 54 -12.51 -11.05 -4.33
N ALA A 55 -12.00 -12.02 -5.08
CA ALA A 55 -12.78 -12.79 -6.04
C ALA A 55 -12.34 -14.25 -6.07
N ILE A 56 -13.25 -15.13 -6.47
CA ILE A 56 -12.99 -16.55 -6.68
C ILE A 56 -12.20 -16.72 -7.98
N THR A 57 -11.07 -17.43 -7.92
CA THR A 57 -10.18 -17.67 -9.08
C THR A 57 -10.21 -19.12 -9.56
N ALA A 58 -10.57 -20.04 -8.68
CA ALA A 58 -10.71 -21.46 -9.01
C ALA A 58 -11.76 -22.12 -8.12
N VAL A 59 -12.46 -23.13 -8.64
CA VAL A 59 -13.51 -23.86 -7.94
C VAL A 59 -13.32 -25.36 -8.17
N ARG A 60 -13.48 -26.13 -7.12
CA ARG A 60 -13.57 -27.59 -7.15
C ARG A 60 -14.94 -28.00 -6.65
N ILE A 61 -15.68 -28.74 -7.47
CA ILE A 61 -17.02 -29.25 -7.14
C ILE A 61 -16.96 -30.77 -7.19
N GLN A 62 -17.39 -31.43 -6.12
CA GLN A 62 -17.41 -32.89 -6.09
C GLN A 62 -18.37 -33.43 -7.16
N GLY A 63 -17.85 -34.29 -8.05
CA GLY A 63 -18.62 -34.88 -9.15
C GLY A 63 -18.63 -34.07 -10.45
N ALA A 64 -17.92 -32.95 -10.51
CA ALA A 64 -17.70 -32.19 -11.75
C ALA A 64 -16.23 -32.21 -12.17
N ASP A 65 -15.99 -32.68 -13.39
CA ASP A 65 -14.66 -32.61 -14.03
C ASP A 65 -14.49 -31.32 -14.85
N SER A 66 -15.60 -30.62 -15.15
CA SER A 66 -15.65 -29.42 -15.97
C SER A 66 -16.82 -28.53 -15.58
N GLU A 67 -16.78 -27.26 -16.01
CA GLU A 67 -17.88 -26.28 -15.87
C GLU A 67 -19.19 -26.74 -16.52
N LEU A 68 -19.12 -27.68 -17.47
CA LEU A 68 -20.27 -28.21 -18.19
C LEU A 68 -20.84 -29.51 -17.58
N SER A 69 -20.29 -29.96 -16.45
CA SER A 69 -20.72 -31.19 -15.80
C SER A 69 -22.08 -31.01 -15.13
N ALA A 70 -22.98 -31.97 -15.36
CA ALA A 70 -24.20 -32.11 -14.56
C ALA A 70 -23.87 -32.73 -13.20
N LEU A 71 -24.52 -32.24 -12.15
CA LEU A 71 -24.33 -32.70 -10.78
C LEU A 71 -25.45 -33.65 -10.37
N ASP A 72 -25.12 -34.83 -9.84
CA ASP A 72 -26.11 -35.83 -9.46
C ASP A 72 -26.80 -35.41 -8.15
N GLY A 73 -28.13 -35.30 -8.18
CA GLY A 73 -28.94 -34.86 -7.03
C GLY A 73 -28.89 -33.36 -6.72
N VAL A 74 -28.44 -32.53 -7.66
CA VAL A 74 -28.50 -31.06 -7.60
C VAL A 74 -29.22 -30.57 -8.86
N ASN A 75 -30.10 -29.57 -8.72
CA ASN A 75 -30.93 -29.08 -9.82
C ASN A 75 -30.12 -28.24 -10.83
N GLU A 76 -29.14 -27.48 -10.35
CA GLU A 76 -28.24 -26.64 -11.12
C GLU A 76 -27.03 -27.43 -11.63
N ASP A 77 -26.47 -27.03 -12.78
CA ASP A 77 -25.21 -27.58 -13.29
C ASP A 77 -23.97 -26.93 -12.65
N ALA A 78 -22.78 -27.47 -12.93
CA ALA A 78 -21.54 -26.91 -12.38
C ALA A 78 -21.31 -25.44 -12.77
N GLY A 79 -21.72 -25.03 -13.98
CA GLY A 79 -21.58 -23.68 -14.48
C GLY A 79 -22.49 -22.68 -13.77
N ASP A 80 -23.74 -23.06 -13.53
CA ASP A 80 -24.71 -22.31 -12.75
C ASP A 80 -24.21 -22.09 -11.31
N VAL A 81 -23.70 -23.15 -10.67
CA VAL A 81 -23.11 -23.07 -9.32
C VAL A 81 -21.91 -22.12 -9.31
N ILE A 82 -21.00 -22.23 -10.28
CA ILE A 82 -19.85 -21.32 -10.42
C ILE A 82 -20.32 -19.87 -10.60
N LEU A 83 -21.33 -19.63 -11.43
CA LEU A 83 -21.87 -18.29 -11.67
C LEU A 83 -22.48 -17.69 -10.39
N ASN A 84 -23.23 -18.48 -9.62
CA ASN A 84 -23.82 -18.06 -8.36
C ASN A 84 -22.75 -17.76 -7.31
N LEU A 85 -21.72 -18.60 -7.20
CA LEU A 85 -20.58 -18.37 -6.31
C LEU A 85 -19.86 -17.05 -6.63
N LYS A 86 -19.69 -16.73 -7.91
CA LYS A 86 -19.05 -15.47 -8.35
C LYS A 86 -19.86 -14.21 -8.02
N GLN A 87 -21.16 -14.33 -7.75
CA GLN A 87 -21.98 -13.19 -7.33
C GLN A 87 -21.80 -12.82 -5.86
N ILE A 88 -21.24 -13.74 -5.05
CA ILE A 88 -21.11 -13.56 -3.61
C ILE A 88 -20.11 -12.43 -3.30
N PRO A 89 -20.52 -11.39 -2.54
CA PRO A 89 -19.61 -10.36 -2.09
C PRO A 89 -18.71 -10.90 -0.97
N LEU A 90 -17.42 -11.01 -1.28
CA LEU A 90 -16.39 -11.53 -0.38
C LEU A 90 -15.47 -10.41 0.11
N LYS A 91 -14.97 -10.55 1.34
CA LYS A 91 -13.94 -9.69 1.91
C LYS A 91 -12.83 -10.54 2.54
N LEU A 92 -11.60 -10.27 2.13
CA LEU A 92 -10.41 -10.89 2.72
C LEU A 92 -9.75 -9.95 3.73
N HIS A 93 -9.26 -10.52 4.82
CA HIS A 93 -8.55 -9.83 5.89
C HIS A 93 -7.10 -10.32 5.97
N GLY A 94 -6.14 -9.42 5.72
CA GLY A 94 -4.70 -9.63 5.99
C GLY A 94 -3.94 -10.55 5.03
N GLU A 95 -4.58 -11.56 4.43
CA GLU A 95 -3.95 -12.49 3.48
C GLU A 95 -4.36 -12.24 2.04
N SER A 96 -3.46 -12.55 1.10
CA SER A 96 -3.69 -12.41 -0.34
C SER A 96 -4.56 -13.53 -0.92
N THR A 97 -4.63 -14.68 -0.26
CA THR A 97 -5.39 -15.85 -0.69
C THR A 97 -6.13 -16.50 0.49
N ALA A 98 -7.29 -17.09 0.24
CA ALA A 98 -8.00 -17.94 1.20
C ALA A 98 -8.81 -19.01 0.46
N THR A 99 -9.28 -20.00 1.22
CA THR A 99 -10.09 -21.09 0.71
C THR A 99 -11.47 -21.07 1.33
N LEU A 100 -12.49 -21.02 0.47
CA LEU A 100 -13.90 -21.10 0.80
C LEU A 100 -14.33 -22.57 0.71
N ARG A 101 -15.08 -23.05 1.72
CA ARG A 101 -15.65 -24.41 1.72
C ARG A 101 -17.15 -24.37 1.95
N LEU A 102 -17.87 -25.22 1.26
CA LEU A 102 -19.31 -25.41 1.40
C LEU A 102 -19.62 -26.90 1.32
N LYS A 103 -20.31 -27.41 2.34
CA LYS A 103 -20.77 -28.80 2.38
C LYS A 103 -22.22 -28.86 2.80
N ALA A 104 -23.08 -29.30 1.89
CA ALA A 104 -24.50 -29.43 2.11
C ALA A 104 -25.00 -30.82 1.70
N THR A 105 -25.73 -31.48 2.59
CA THR A 105 -26.29 -32.83 2.39
C THR A 105 -27.79 -32.90 2.65
N ALA A 106 -28.38 -31.82 3.17
CA ALA A 106 -29.81 -31.73 3.38
C ALA A 106 -30.49 -31.29 2.08
N ALA A 107 -31.64 -31.90 1.77
CA ALA A 107 -32.46 -31.48 0.64
C ALA A 107 -33.02 -30.06 0.86
N GLY A 108 -33.01 -29.24 -0.18
CA GLY A 108 -33.48 -27.85 -0.14
C GLY A 108 -32.49 -26.85 -0.75
N GLU A 109 -32.77 -25.57 -0.54
CA GLU A 109 -31.96 -24.45 -1.04
C GLU A 109 -30.69 -24.26 -0.21
N VAL A 110 -29.56 -24.16 -0.91
CA VAL A 110 -28.23 -23.89 -0.36
C VAL A 110 -27.90 -22.43 -0.61
N TYR A 111 -27.76 -21.66 0.46
CA TYR A 111 -27.45 -20.24 0.41
C TYR A 111 -26.01 -19.95 0.80
N SER A 112 -25.50 -18.77 0.42
CA SER A 112 -24.17 -18.27 0.80
C SER A 112 -23.93 -18.21 2.30
N GLY A 113 -24.97 -18.09 3.13
CA GLY A 113 -24.85 -18.18 4.59
C GLY A 113 -24.44 -19.56 5.13
N GLN A 114 -24.48 -20.62 4.31
CA GLN A 114 -24.06 -21.98 4.68
C GLN A 114 -22.56 -22.24 4.39
N ILE A 115 -21.87 -21.26 3.81
CA ILE A 115 -20.42 -21.33 3.55
C ILE A 115 -19.67 -21.32 4.88
N GLU A 116 -18.67 -22.20 5.00
CA GLU A 116 -17.74 -22.20 6.12
C GLU A 116 -16.82 -20.98 6.02
N THR A 117 -17.01 -20.01 6.91
CA THR A 117 -16.16 -18.81 7.01
C THR A 117 -15.15 -18.95 8.14
N ASP A 118 -13.92 -18.51 7.90
CA ASP A 118 -12.88 -18.38 8.92
C ASP A 118 -12.63 -16.90 9.28
N ALA A 119 -11.59 -16.61 10.07
CA ALA A 119 -11.24 -15.23 10.41
C ALA A 119 -10.65 -14.42 9.22
N LYS A 120 -10.29 -15.09 8.13
CA LYS A 120 -9.61 -14.49 6.97
C LYS A 120 -10.60 -14.11 5.89
N LEU A 121 -11.69 -14.85 5.73
CA LEU A 121 -12.70 -14.67 4.69
C LEU A 121 -14.07 -14.38 5.31
N ALA A 122 -14.61 -13.20 5.00
CA ALA A 122 -15.97 -12.82 5.35
C ALA A 122 -16.89 -12.86 4.11
N VAL A 123 -18.03 -13.53 4.26
CA VAL A 123 -19.16 -13.50 3.31
C VAL A 123 -20.09 -12.38 3.72
N LEU A 124 -20.26 -11.36 2.87
CA LEU A 124 -20.98 -10.14 3.23
C LEU A 124 -22.49 -10.24 3.02
N ASP A 125 -22.93 -11.10 2.10
CA ASP A 125 -24.34 -11.38 1.85
C ASP A 125 -24.59 -12.87 1.99
N SER A 126 -25.46 -13.23 2.93
CA SER A 126 -25.82 -14.62 3.28
C SER A 126 -27.05 -15.14 2.55
N ASN A 127 -27.71 -14.33 1.71
CA ASN A 127 -28.99 -14.65 1.07
C ASN A 127 -28.87 -15.01 -0.42
N ILE A 128 -27.65 -15.25 -0.93
CA ILE A 128 -27.44 -15.60 -2.34
C ILE A 128 -27.66 -17.11 -2.50
N LEU A 129 -28.61 -17.49 -3.33
CA LEU A 129 -28.86 -18.90 -3.68
C LEU A 129 -27.67 -19.42 -4.49
N ILE A 130 -27.07 -20.52 -4.05
CA ILE A 130 -25.97 -21.20 -4.73
C ILE A 130 -26.53 -22.34 -5.58
N ALA A 131 -27.34 -23.20 -4.96
CA ALA A 131 -27.92 -24.37 -5.60
C ALA A 131 -29.13 -24.91 -4.81
N THR A 132 -29.86 -25.85 -5.38
CA THR A 132 -30.99 -26.57 -4.81
C THR A 132 -30.70 -28.07 -4.84
N ILE A 133 -30.62 -28.69 -3.67
CA ILE A 133 -30.31 -30.12 -3.51
C ILE A 133 -31.60 -30.93 -3.48
N GLU A 134 -31.66 -31.99 -4.30
CA GLU A 134 -32.76 -32.95 -4.31
C GLU A 134 -32.68 -33.96 -3.14
N PRO A 135 -33.79 -34.64 -2.78
CA PRO A 135 -33.77 -35.67 -1.74
C PRO A 135 -32.75 -36.78 -2.00
N GLY A 136 -31.69 -36.84 -1.18
CA GLY A 136 -30.62 -37.82 -1.29
C GLY A 136 -29.36 -37.33 -2.04
N GLY A 137 -29.39 -36.11 -2.57
CA GLY A 137 -28.23 -35.44 -3.17
C GLY A 137 -27.28 -34.82 -2.13
N SER A 138 -26.11 -34.38 -2.60
CA SER A 138 -25.14 -33.65 -1.79
C SER A 138 -24.30 -32.72 -2.66
N LEU A 139 -23.94 -31.57 -2.12
CA LEU A 139 -23.06 -30.60 -2.76
C LEU A 139 -21.84 -30.34 -1.85
N GLU A 140 -20.64 -30.60 -2.39
CA GLU A 140 -19.38 -30.26 -1.74
C GLU A 140 -18.56 -29.39 -2.70
N VAL A 141 -18.25 -28.18 -2.27
CA VAL A 141 -17.53 -27.16 -3.05
C VAL A 141 -16.37 -26.63 -2.23
N GLU A 142 -15.21 -26.52 -2.89
CA GLU A 142 -14.06 -25.79 -2.39
C GLU A 142 -13.65 -24.74 -3.43
N ALA A 143 -13.52 -23.47 -3.03
CA ALA A 143 -13.17 -22.40 -3.95
C ALA A 143 -11.98 -21.60 -3.43
N ARG A 144 -11.06 -21.26 -4.31
CA ARG A 144 -9.91 -20.39 -3.99
C ARG A 144 -10.30 -18.94 -4.23
N VAL A 145 -10.09 -18.11 -3.22
CA VAL A 145 -10.37 -16.67 -3.24
C VAL A 145 -9.05 -15.93 -3.18
N LYS A 146 -8.90 -14.90 -4.02
CA LYS A 146 -7.71 -14.04 -4.02
C LYS A 146 -8.05 -12.56 -4.01
N LEU A 147 -7.16 -11.77 -3.43
CA LEU A 147 -7.10 -10.33 -3.65
C LEU A 147 -6.48 -10.04 -5.01
N GLY A 148 -7.06 -9.08 -5.72
CA GLY A 148 -6.58 -8.64 -7.02
C GLY A 148 -7.20 -7.31 -7.41
N ARG A 149 -7.02 -6.92 -8.68
CA ARG A 149 -7.60 -5.69 -9.25
C ARG A 149 -8.20 -5.99 -10.61
N GLY A 150 -9.30 -5.32 -10.93
CA GLY A 150 -9.91 -5.39 -12.25
C GLY A 150 -10.43 -6.78 -12.59
N PHE A 151 -10.18 -7.21 -13.82
CA PHE A 151 -10.61 -8.49 -14.37
C PHE A 151 -9.39 -9.32 -14.72
N VAL A 152 -9.42 -10.61 -14.36
CA VAL A 152 -8.38 -11.58 -14.71
C VAL A 152 -9.07 -12.77 -15.37
N SER A 153 -8.56 -13.20 -16.52
CA SER A 153 -9.13 -14.33 -17.25
C SER A 153 -8.82 -15.67 -16.56
N ALA A 154 -9.59 -16.72 -16.89
CA ALA A 154 -9.35 -18.06 -16.35
C ALA A 154 -7.96 -18.61 -16.71
N GLU A 155 -7.41 -18.24 -17.88
CA GLU A 155 -6.08 -18.64 -18.34
C GLU A 155 -4.96 -17.98 -17.51
N GLU A 156 -5.18 -16.74 -17.05
CA GLU A 156 -4.24 -16.00 -16.21
C GLU A 156 -4.32 -16.40 -14.73
N ASN A 157 -5.42 -17.04 -14.31
CA ASN A 157 -5.59 -17.62 -12.98
C ASN A 157 -4.88 -18.99 -12.86
N ASP A 158 -3.66 -19.07 -13.37
CA ASP A 158 -2.81 -20.26 -13.32
C ASP A 158 -1.84 -20.16 -12.14
N ASP A 159 -2.08 -20.98 -11.12
CA ASP A 159 -1.20 -21.09 -9.96
C ASP A 159 -0.50 -22.45 -9.97
N GLU A 160 0.82 -22.46 -9.73
CA GLU A 160 1.60 -23.68 -9.65
C GLU A 160 1.19 -24.60 -8.49
N ASP A 161 0.58 -24.06 -7.43
CA ASP A 161 0.12 -24.81 -6.25
C ASP A 161 -1.34 -25.29 -6.36
N LEU A 162 -2.03 -25.00 -7.48
CA LEU A 162 -3.40 -25.44 -7.69
C LEU A 162 -3.47 -26.92 -8.06
N ALA A 163 -4.28 -27.68 -7.34
CA ALA A 163 -4.49 -29.09 -7.66
C ALA A 163 -5.24 -29.25 -9.01
N THR A 164 -4.96 -30.35 -9.71
CA THR A 164 -5.47 -30.59 -11.08
C THR A 164 -6.99 -30.74 -11.16
N ASP A 165 -7.65 -31.01 -10.04
CA ASP A 165 -9.10 -31.15 -9.90
C ASP A 165 -9.83 -29.80 -9.71
N PHE A 166 -9.11 -28.68 -9.68
CA PHE A 166 -9.72 -27.36 -9.68
C PHE A 166 -10.01 -26.87 -11.10
N ILE A 167 -11.22 -26.36 -11.28
CA ILE A 167 -11.68 -25.66 -12.46
C ILE A 167 -11.29 -24.18 -12.29
N ARG A 168 -10.44 -23.68 -13.19
CA ARG A 168 -10.03 -22.26 -13.21
C ARG A 168 -11.18 -21.43 -13.79
N VAL A 169 -11.48 -20.31 -13.16
CA VAL A 169 -12.57 -19.42 -13.58
C VAL A 169 -12.04 -18.00 -13.74
N ASP A 170 -12.67 -17.21 -14.59
CA ASP A 170 -12.38 -15.78 -14.66
C ASP A 170 -12.83 -15.08 -13.36
N SER A 171 -12.08 -14.07 -12.94
CA SER A 171 -12.28 -13.40 -11.66
C SER A 171 -12.43 -11.88 -11.82
N VAL A 172 -13.45 -11.33 -11.15
CA VAL A 172 -13.74 -9.89 -11.11
C VAL A 172 -13.41 -9.37 -9.72
N HIS A 173 -12.23 -8.77 -9.58
CA HIS A 173 -11.70 -8.25 -8.32
C HIS A 173 -12.12 -6.80 -8.03
N SER A 174 -13.20 -6.31 -8.65
CA SER A 174 -13.68 -4.94 -8.41
C SER A 174 -14.85 -4.94 -7.42
N PRO A 175 -14.68 -4.39 -6.20
CA PRO A 175 -15.78 -4.28 -5.23
C PRO A 175 -16.72 -3.12 -5.56
N VAL A 176 -16.34 -2.23 -6.49
CA VAL A 176 -17.16 -1.11 -6.94
C VAL A 176 -17.97 -1.53 -8.16
N ARG A 177 -19.30 -1.52 -8.05
CA ARG A 177 -20.21 -1.93 -9.12
C ARG A 177 -20.51 -0.79 -10.10
N ARG A 178 -20.66 0.42 -9.57
CA ARG A 178 -21.05 1.59 -10.38
C ARG A 178 -20.52 2.87 -9.77
N VAL A 179 -20.12 3.80 -10.65
CA VAL A 179 -19.77 5.18 -10.29
C VAL A 179 -20.41 6.13 -11.31
N GLN A 180 -21.11 7.13 -10.79
CA GLN A 180 -21.75 8.19 -11.56
C GLN A 180 -21.31 9.55 -11.00
N TYR A 181 -21.12 10.53 -11.88
CA TYR A 181 -20.89 11.90 -11.46
C TYR A 181 -21.73 12.86 -12.28
N VAL A 182 -22.09 13.98 -11.65
CA VAL A 182 -22.79 15.12 -12.25
C VAL A 182 -22.03 16.38 -11.83
N VAL A 183 -21.97 17.36 -12.74
CA VAL A 183 -21.36 18.66 -12.47
C VAL A 183 -22.45 19.71 -12.63
N ASP A 184 -22.73 20.43 -11.54
CA ASP A 184 -23.67 21.54 -11.50
C ASP A 184 -22.93 22.87 -11.32
N GLU A 185 -23.63 23.99 -11.53
CA GLU A 185 -23.10 25.32 -11.20
C GLU A 185 -23.10 25.57 -9.68
N ALA A 186 -21.98 26.07 -9.17
CA ALA A 186 -21.78 26.46 -7.79
C ALA A 186 -21.70 27.99 -7.67
N ARG A 187 -22.34 28.53 -6.63
CA ARG A 187 -22.22 29.95 -6.26
C ARG A 187 -21.27 30.13 -5.09
N LEU A 188 -20.28 31.01 -5.27
CA LEU A 188 -19.39 31.45 -4.21
C LEU A 188 -19.45 32.98 -4.09
N GLY A 189 -20.18 33.47 -3.07
CA GLY A 189 -20.41 34.90 -2.90
C GLY A 189 -21.22 35.50 -4.05
N GLN A 190 -20.60 36.39 -4.82
CA GLN A 190 -21.22 37.06 -5.99
C GLN A 190 -20.93 36.36 -7.32
N MET A 191 -20.00 35.39 -7.35
CA MET A 191 -19.66 34.64 -8.57
C MET A 191 -20.45 33.33 -8.62
N THR A 192 -20.93 32.96 -9.81
CA THR A 192 -21.81 31.80 -10.06
C THR A 192 -21.23 30.80 -11.06
N ASP A 193 -20.02 31.02 -11.55
CA ASP A 193 -19.39 30.24 -12.63
C ASP A 193 -18.43 29.14 -12.14
N TYR A 194 -18.53 28.76 -10.86
CA TYR A 194 -17.78 27.64 -10.29
C TYR A 194 -18.50 26.32 -10.53
N ASP A 195 -17.76 25.21 -10.47
CA ASP A 195 -18.30 23.87 -10.60
C ASP A 195 -18.60 23.26 -9.21
N LYS A 196 -19.72 22.54 -9.10
CA LYS A 196 -20.08 21.63 -8.01
C LYS A 196 -20.06 20.22 -8.55
N LEU A 197 -19.16 19.38 -8.05
CA LEU A 197 -19.12 17.96 -8.38
C LEU A 197 -20.01 17.18 -7.41
N GLN A 198 -20.94 16.41 -7.95
CA GLN A 198 -21.69 15.38 -7.24
C GLN A 198 -21.22 14.01 -7.73
N LEU A 199 -20.87 13.12 -6.81
CA LEU A 199 -20.36 11.78 -7.09
C LEU A 199 -21.22 10.76 -6.34
N GLU A 200 -21.72 9.76 -7.06
CA GLU A 200 -22.49 8.65 -6.52
C GLU A 200 -21.75 7.34 -6.79
N ILE A 201 -21.60 6.52 -5.76
CA ILE A 201 -20.81 5.27 -5.81
C ILE A 201 -21.65 4.15 -5.21
N TRP A 202 -21.68 3.02 -5.91
CA TRP A 202 -22.28 1.77 -5.45
C TRP A 202 -21.18 0.71 -5.33
N THR A 203 -21.03 0.14 -4.14
CA THR A 203 -20.11 -0.95 -3.82
C THR A 203 -20.87 -2.20 -3.43
N ASN A 204 -20.19 -3.33 -3.38
CA ASN A 204 -20.73 -4.60 -2.90
C ASN A 204 -20.60 -4.77 -1.37
N GLY A 205 -20.27 -3.69 -0.63
CA GLY A 205 -20.05 -3.71 0.83
C GLY A 205 -18.65 -4.14 1.28
N ALA A 206 -17.79 -4.66 0.39
CA ALA A 206 -16.43 -5.06 0.78
C ALA A 206 -15.57 -3.85 1.17
N ILE A 207 -15.82 -2.72 0.50
CA ILE A 207 -15.22 -1.41 0.78
C ILE A 207 -16.33 -0.37 0.92
N ALA A 208 -16.18 0.52 1.91
CA ALA A 208 -17.09 1.64 2.06
C ALA A 208 -16.88 2.64 0.91
N PRO A 209 -17.93 3.30 0.40
CA PRO A 209 -17.82 4.26 -0.71
C PRO A 209 -16.79 5.38 -0.46
N GLN A 210 -16.68 5.86 0.79
CA GLN A 210 -15.72 6.90 1.17
C GLN A 210 -14.25 6.42 1.08
N ASP A 211 -14.01 5.16 1.45
CA ASP A 211 -12.68 4.56 1.46
C ASP A 211 -12.24 4.28 0.03
N ALA A 212 -13.18 3.86 -0.83
CA ALA A 212 -12.94 3.68 -2.26
C ALA A 212 -12.50 4.99 -2.95
N ILE A 213 -13.14 6.13 -2.63
CA ILE A 213 -12.71 7.45 -3.13
C ILE A 213 -11.32 7.80 -2.60
N SER A 214 -11.08 7.57 -1.31
CA SER A 214 -9.80 7.92 -0.67
C SER A 214 -8.64 7.14 -1.29
N HIS A 215 -8.81 5.82 -1.45
CA HIS A 215 -7.82 4.97 -2.10
C HIS A 215 -7.57 5.38 -3.57
N ALA A 216 -8.64 5.67 -4.32
CA ALA A 216 -8.51 6.14 -5.69
C ALA A 216 -7.76 7.49 -5.78
N ALA A 217 -8.02 8.41 -4.85
CA ALA A 217 -7.34 9.70 -4.78
C ALA A 217 -5.84 9.56 -4.44
N GLU A 218 -5.49 8.62 -3.57
CA GLU A 218 -4.10 8.27 -3.27
C GLU A 218 -3.38 7.74 -4.51
N VAL A 219 -3.97 6.77 -5.21
CA VAL A 219 -3.41 6.21 -6.46
C VAL A 219 -3.21 7.30 -7.52
N ILE A 220 -4.19 8.20 -7.69
CA ILE A 220 -4.08 9.32 -8.62
C ILE A 220 -2.92 10.24 -8.23
N ARG A 221 -2.81 10.62 -6.96
CA ARG A 221 -1.75 11.51 -6.47
C ARG A 221 -0.37 10.90 -6.74
N ASP A 222 -0.21 9.62 -6.45
CA ASP A 222 1.06 8.91 -6.62
C ASP A 222 1.43 8.83 -8.11
N GLN A 223 0.47 8.56 -9.00
CA GLN A 223 0.70 8.61 -10.46
C GLN A 223 1.00 10.02 -10.98
N MET A 224 0.43 11.07 -10.38
CA MET A 224 0.72 12.45 -10.75
C MET A 224 2.11 12.91 -10.30
N GLY A 225 2.76 12.21 -9.35
CA GLY A 225 4.06 12.57 -8.78
C GLY A 225 5.15 12.79 -9.85
N ILE A 226 5.20 11.91 -10.86
CA ILE A 226 6.18 12.00 -11.95
C ILE A 226 6.04 13.28 -12.78
N PHE A 227 4.83 13.85 -12.86
CA PHE A 227 4.56 15.07 -13.61
C PHE A 227 4.81 16.34 -12.79
N ILE A 228 4.96 16.20 -11.47
CA ILE A 228 5.24 17.30 -10.56
C ILE A 228 6.76 17.53 -10.46
N ASN A 229 7.54 16.45 -10.43
CA ASN A 229 8.99 16.47 -10.23
C ASN A 229 9.76 16.11 -11.52
N PHE A 230 9.56 16.87 -12.60
CA PHE A 230 10.18 16.60 -13.91
C PHE A 230 11.73 16.74 -13.94
N GLU A 231 12.33 17.39 -12.94
CA GLU A 231 13.77 17.76 -12.94
C GLU A 231 14.59 17.14 -11.80
N GLU A 232 13.96 16.45 -10.85
CA GLU A 232 14.70 15.56 -9.96
C GLU A 232 14.79 14.22 -10.65
N GLU A 233 15.97 13.89 -11.18
CA GLU A 233 16.28 12.51 -11.57
C GLU A 233 15.70 11.57 -10.52
N ALA A 234 14.93 10.59 -10.96
CA ALA A 234 14.43 9.53 -10.12
C ALA A 234 15.63 8.91 -9.39
N ILE A 235 15.89 9.37 -8.16
CA ILE A 235 16.65 8.61 -7.20
C ILE A 235 15.73 7.45 -6.91
N ALA A 236 16.00 6.36 -7.63
CA ALA A 236 15.33 5.11 -7.50
C ALA A 236 15.14 4.80 -6.02
N THR A 237 13.89 4.53 -5.66
CA THR A 237 13.51 3.74 -4.50
C THR A 237 14.36 2.47 -4.44
N GLU A 238 15.50 2.55 -3.77
CA GLU A 238 16.23 1.41 -3.23
C GLU A 238 16.53 1.68 -1.75
N ALA A 239 15.73 1.03 -0.91
CA ALA A 239 15.94 0.72 0.51
C ALA A 239 16.03 1.87 1.53
N PRO A 240 15.54 1.65 2.78
CA PRO A 240 15.59 2.64 3.84
C PRO A 240 17.01 2.74 4.41
N ALA A 241 17.83 3.66 3.90
CA ALA A 241 19.15 3.98 4.46
C ALA A 241 19.28 5.43 4.97
N GLU A 242 18.26 6.28 4.82
CA GLU A 242 18.38 7.74 5.06
C GLU A 242 18.15 8.20 6.52
N LYS A 243 18.15 7.31 7.51
CA LYS A 243 18.11 7.76 8.93
C LYS A 243 19.47 7.87 9.59
N GLU A 244 20.49 7.18 9.09
CA GLU A 244 21.83 7.24 9.69
C GLU A 244 22.62 8.48 9.24
N SER A 245 22.43 8.95 7.99
CA SER A 245 23.28 10.03 7.44
C SER A 245 23.08 11.40 8.07
N ASP A 246 21.88 11.72 8.58
CA ASP A 246 21.59 13.02 9.21
C ASP A 246 22.18 13.11 10.63
N GLU A 247 22.17 12.00 11.40
CA GLU A 247 22.76 11.97 12.75
C GLU A 247 24.29 12.11 12.69
N PHE A 248 24.95 11.45 11.72
CA PHE A 248 26.40 11.59 11.52
C PHE A 248 26.81 13.03 11.19
N ALA A 249 26.07 13.70 10.30
CA ALA A 249 26.36 15.08 9.92
C ALA A 249 26.20 16.07 11.09
N GLU A 250 25.25 15.81 12.00
CA GLU A 250 25.07 16.62 13.20
C GLU A 250 26.24 16.43 14.19
N HIS A 251 26.70 15.20 14.41
CA HIS A 251 27.81 14.91 15.31
C HIS A 251 29.14 15.49 14.84
N LEU A 252 29.42 15.50 13.54
CA LEU A 252 30.69 15.98 12.99
C LEU A 252 30.92 17.49 13.22
N ASN A 253 29.85 18.28 13.29
CA ASN A 253 29.92 19.73 13.48
C ASN A 253 30.02 20.15 14.97
N ARG A 254 29.91 19.21 15.91
CA ARG A 254 30.02 19.51 17.35
C ARG A 254 31.47 19.77 17.76
N SER A 255 31.64 20.58 18.80
CA SER A 255 32.96 20.89 19.33
C SER A 255 33.52 19.73 20.16
N VAL A 256 34.83 19.53 20.10
CA VAL A 256 35.55 18.58 20.96
C VAL A 256 35.41 18.94 22.46
N GLU A 257 35.04 20.18 22.79
CA GLU A 257 34.74 20.62 24.17
C GLU A 257 33.51 19.94 24.77
N GLU A 258 32.57 19.50 23.93
CA GLU A 258 31.36 18.80 24.36
C GLU A 258 31.61 17.32 24.65
N LEU A 259 32.78 16.80 24.26
CA LEU A 259 33.20 15.45 24.62
C LEU A 259 33.69 15.46 26.07
N GLU A 260 33.15 14.57 26.91
CA GLU A 260 33.55 14.40 28.33
C GLU A 260 34.94 13.76 28.48
N LEU A 261 35.95 14.36 27.85
CA LEU A 261 37.33 13.89 27.83
C LEU A 261 38.09 14.29 29.10
N SER A 262 39.06 13.47 29.48
CA SER A 262 40.01 13.87 30.51
C SER A 262 40.76 15.15 30.13
N VAL A 263 41.12 15.95 31.15
CA VAL A 263 41.86 17.22 31.00
C VAL A 263 43.15 17.05 30.18
N ARG A 264 43.76 15.85 30.22
CA ARG A 264 44.95 15.55 29.40
C ARG A 264 44.60 15.39 27.93
N SER A 265 43.58 14.59 27.61
CA SER A 265 43.13 14.31 26.24
C SER A 265 42.65 15.60 25.56
N TYR A 266 41.85 16.41 26.26
CA TYR A 266 41.39 17.72 25.77
C TYR A 266 42.56 18.68 25.47
N ASN A 267 43.51 18.84 26.40
CA ASN A 267 44.66 19.72 26.17
C ASN A 267 45.57 19.24 25.04
N CYS A 268 45.67 17.93 24.80
CA CYS A 268 46.44 17.40 23.67
C CYS A 268 45.75 17.69 22.33
N LEU A 269 44.42 17.54 22.25
CA LEU A 269 43.64 17.86 21.04
C LEU A 269 43.69 19.36 20.72
N LYS A 270 43.57 20.21 21.74
CA LYS A 270 43.70 21.66 21.61
C LYS A 270 45.08 22.08 21.09
N ASN A 271 46.15 21.47 21.60
CA ASN A 271 47.52 21.73 21.13
C ASN A 271 47.77 21.21 19.70
N ALA A 272 47.02 20.21 19.26
CA ALA A 272 47.03 19.70 17.88
C ALA A 272 46.12 20.50 16.93
N ASN A 273 45.50 21.59 17.41
CA ASN A 273 44.57 22.44 16.68
C ASN A 273 43.34 21.68 16.13
N ILE A 274 42.84 20.71 16.89
CA ILE A 274 41.63 19.92 16.58
C ILE A 274 40.49 20.52 17.41
N GLN A 275 39.50 21.13 16.75
CA GLN A 275 38.44 21.88 17.41
C GLN A 275 37.05 21.23 17.27
N THR A 276 36.82 20.51 16.17
CA THR A 276 35.56 19.81 15.90
C THR A 276 35.72 18.29 15.91
N ILE A 277 34.63 17.56 16.10
CA ILE A 277 34.63 16.10 16.00
C ILE A 277 34.98 15.68 14.56
N GLY A 278 34.54 16.42 13.54
CA GLY A 278 34.94 16.24 12.15
C GLY A 278 36.45 16.28 11.94
N ASP A 279 37.16 17.25 12.55
CA ASP A 279 38.62 17.32 12.48
C ASP A 279 39.31 16.13 13.15
N LEU A 280 38.68 15.57 14.19
CA LEU A 280 39.22 14.46 14.97
C LEU A 280 39.13 13.13 14.21
N VAL A 281 37.97 12.82 13.62
CA VAL A 281 37.73 11.55 12.92
C VAL A 281 38.56 11.39 11.65
N VAL A 282 39.00 12.48 11.03
CA VAL A 282 39.88 12.45 9.86
C VAL A 282 41.33 12.05 10.21
N ARG A 283 41.72 12.18 11.48
CA ARG A 283 43.09 11.87 11.90
C ARG A 283 43.26 10.37 12.16
N THR A 284 44.35 9.81 11.64
CA THR A 284 44.69 8.41 11.90
C THR A 284 45.23 8.23 13.32
N GLU A 285 45.13 7.02 13.85
CA GLU A 285 45.69 6.69 15.16
C GLU A 285 47.20 6.93 15.25
N ALA A 286 47.91 6.65 14.14
CA ALA A 286 49.34 6.87 14.02
C ALA A 286 49.70 8.36 14.11
N ASP A 287 48.85 9.24 13.60
CA ASP A 287 49.06 10.69 13.67
C ASP A 287 48.73 11.24 15.05
N MET A 288 47.72 10.69 15.72
CA MET A 288 47.41 11.04 17.11
C MET A 288 48.56 10.69 18.06
N LEU A 289 49.21 9.53 17.89
CA LEU A 289 50.36 9.13 18.71
C LEU A 289 51.64 9.95 18.46
N LYS A 290 51.75 10.67 17.33
CA LYS A 290 52.86 11.59 17.05
C LYS A 290 52.69 12.93 17.75
N THR A 291 51.48 13.26 18.24
CA THR A 291 51.24 14.55 18.90
C THR A 291 51.91 14.59 20.28
N LYS A 292 52.49 15.75 20.61
CA LYS A 292 53.32 15.93 21.81
C LYS A 292 52.48 15.69 23.07
N ASN A 293 52.95 14.80 23.94
CA ASN A 293 52.31 14.37 25.20
C ASN A 293 51.02 13.54 25.05
N PHE A 294 50.74 13.00 23.86
CA PHE A 294 49.60 12.11 23.61
C PHE A 294 49.98 10.65 23.91
N GLY A 295 49.23 10.00 24.80
CA GLY A 295 49.53 8.65 25.27
C GLY A 295 48.47 7.62 24.86
N ARG A 296 48.84 6.33 24.93
CA ARG A 296 47.94 5.20 24.61
C ARG A 296 46.63 5.22 25.41
N LYS A 297 46.65 5.74 26.64
CA LYS A 297 45.45 5.87 27.49
C LYS A 297 44.46 6.92 26.96
N SER A 298 44.96 8.05 26.45
CA SER A 298 44.13 9.10 25.82
C SER A 298 43.59 8.66 24.47
N LEU A 299 44.35 7.85 23.72
CA LEU A 299 43.88 7.28 22.46
C LEU A 299 42.68 6.35 22.66
N ASN A 300 42.74 5.45 23.63
CA ASN A 300 41.63 4.53 23.91
C ASN A 300 40.39 5.28 24.42
N GLU A 301 40.57 6.27 25.29
CA GLU A 301 39.47 7.13 25.78
C GLU A 301 38.71 7.79 24.62
N ILE A 302 39.42 8.32 23.62
CA ILE A 302 38.82 8.93 22.43
C ILE A 302 38.11 7.89 21.57
N LYS A 303 38.70 6.70 21.37
CA LYS A 303 38.08 5.63 20.58
C LYS A 303 36.77 5.15 21.20
N ASP A 304 36.74 4.97 22.52
CA ASP A 304 35.54 4.48 23.21
C ASP A 304 34.38 5.47 23.10
N ILE A 305 34.69 6.77 23.19
CA ILE A 305 33.69 7.85 23.03
C ILE A 305 33.22 7.96 21.58
N LEU A 306 34.13 7.91 20.60
CA LEU A 306 33.78 7.94 19.18
C LEU A 306 32.94 6.71 18.80
N ALA A 307 33.28 5.53 19.32
CA ALA A 307 32.52 4.30 19.09
C ALA A 307 31.08 4.38 19.64
N THR A 308 30.89 5.09 20.76
CA THR A 308 29.55 5.34 21.33
C THR A 308 28.69 6.23 20.40
N MET A 309 29.33 7.05 19.56
CA MET A 309 28.69 7.90 18.55
C MET A 309 28.70 7.28 17.14
N GLY A 310 29.09 6.00 17.01
CA GLY A 310 29.20 5.31 15.72
C GLY A 310 30.35 5.79 14.82
N LEU A 311 31.27 6.59 15.33
CA LEU A 311 32.39 7.21 14.61
C LEU A 311 33.72 6.49 14.87
N GLY A 312 34.68 6.65 13.96
CA GLY A 312 36.02 6.06 14.05
C GLY A 312 37.13 7.03 13.65
N LEU A 313 38.38 6.69 13.98
CA LEU A 313 39.56 7.46 13.57
C LEU A 313 40.02 7.01 12.17
N GLY A 314 40.42 7.96 11.33
CA GLY A 314 40.85 7.73 9.94
C GLY A 314 39.72 7.70 8.91
N MET A 315 38.53 8.21 9.25
CA MET A 315 37.41 8.34 8.32
C MET A 315 37.67 9.45 7.29
N ARG A 316 37.33 9.22 6.02
CA ARG A 316 37.42 10.24 4.95
C ARG A 316 36.02 10.73 4.62
N PHE A 317 35.87 12.04 4.45
CA PHE A 317 34.59 12.67 4.10
C PHE A 317 34.75 13.51 2.84
N ASP A 318 33.70 13.58 2.01
CA ASP A 318 33.66 14.46 0.83
C ASP A 318 33.34 15.93 1.21
N GLU A 319 33.40 16.86 0.25
CA GLU A 319 33.09 18.28 0.46
C GLU A 319 31.64 18.54 0.93
N ARG A 320 30.79 17.50 1.00
CA ARG A 320 29.40 17.54 1.47
C ARG A 320 29.20 16.76 2.78
N GLY A 321 30.27 16.30 3.44
CA GLY A 321 30.21 15.62 4.74
C GLY A 321 29.82 14.14 4.67
N ARG A 322 29.83 13.52 3.48
CA ARG A 322 29.50 12.09 3.31
C ARG A 322 30.74 11.24 3.45
N LEU A 323 30.62 10.09 4.11
CA LEU A 323 31.70 9.10 4.25
C LEU A 323 32.13 8.58 2.88
N ILE A 324 33.39 8.82 2.53
CA ILE A 324 34.05 8.19 1.38
C ILE A 324 34.62 6.88 1.90
N GLY A 325 34.10 5.75 1.39
CA GLY A 325 34.67 4.44 1.66
C GLY A 325 36.15 4.37 1.24
N PRO A 326 36.96 3.47 1.82
CA PRO A 326 38.36 3.35 1.41
C PRO A 326 38.44 3.05 -0.09
N GLU A 327 39.27 3.79 -0.83
CA GLU A 327 39.70 3.34 -2.16
C GLU A 327 40.34 1.96 -1.98
N SER A 328 39.79 0.96 -2.65
CA SER A 328 40.39 -0.37 -2.74
C SER A 328 41.74 -0.26 -3.46
N GLU A 329 42.82 -0.08 -2.70
CA GLU A 329 44.17 -0.44 -3.16
C GLU A 329 44.25 -1.96 -3.23
N ASP A 330 43.66 -2.56 -4.27
CA ASP A 330 43.96 -3.91 -4.74
C ASP A 330 43.56 -4.00 -6.23
N ALA A 331 44.38 -3.38 -7.07
CA ALA A 331 44.45 -3.67 -8.50
C ALA A 331 45.85 -3.35 -9.04
N SER A 332 46.85 -4.15 -8.63
CA SER A 332 48.05 -4.52 -9.41
C SER A 332 48.78 -5.67 -8.73
#